data_AF-A0A7K4HKR7-F1
#
_entry.id   AF-A0A7K4HKR7-F1
#
_cell.length_a   1.000
_cell.length_b   1.000
_cell.length_c   1.000
_cell.angle_alpha   90.00
_cell.angle_beta   90.00
_cell.angle_gamma   90.00
#
_symmetry.space_group_name_H-M   'P 1'
#
loop_
_entity.id
_entity.type
_entity.pdbx_description
1 polymer ?
#
loop_
_entity_poly.entity_id
_entity_poly.type
_entity_poly.pdbx_seq_one_letter_code
_entity_poly.pdbx_strand_id
1 'polypeptide(L)'
;LRAELLAIKGVGRETADSILLYAFDRPIFVVDAYTARIVFRHGLIGPDADYEQLRELFELSLPQDIQLFNEYHALLVRVGKEFCRPKARCADCPLGKLPHTLDVEYL
;
A
#
# COMPACT_ATOMS: atom_id res chain seq x y z
N LEU A 1 20.11 -7.81 -0.27
CA LEU A 1 18.84 -8.56 -0.44
C LEU A 1 17.81 -7.88 -1.34
N ARG A 2 17.19 -6.73 -1.00
CA ARG A 2 16.17 -6.09 -1.88
C ARG A 2 16.66 -5.86 -3.32
N ALA A 3 17.85 -5.27 -3.47
CA ALA A 3 18.48 -5.04 -4.78
C ALA A 3 18.75 -6.35 -5.55
N GLU A 4 19.07 -7.44 -4.84
CA GLU A 4 19.27 -8.76 -5.46
C GLU A 4 17.95 -9.34 -5.96
N LEU A 5 16.87 -9.22 -5.18
CA LEU A 5 15.53 -9.64 -5.61
C LEU A 5 15.08 -8.84 -6.84
N LEU A 6 15.27 -7.52 -6.85
CA LEU A 6 14.95 -6.65 -7.99
C LEU A 6 15.80 -6.92 -9.24
N ALA A 7 16.97 -7.54 -9.10
CA ALA A 7 17.78 -7.96 -10.24
C ALA A 7 17.24 -9.23 -10.93
N ILE A 8 16.31 -9.95 -10.30
CA ILE A 8 15.68 -11.15 -10.87
C ILE A 8 14.62 -10.74 -11.89
N LYS A 9 14.77 -11.21 -13.13
CA LYS A 9 13.80 -10.96 -14.20
C LYS A 9 12.40 -11.43 -13.77
N GLY A 10 11.45 -10.50 -13.77
CA GLY A 10 10.05 -10.75 -13.40
C GLY A 10 9.71 -10.42 -11.95
N VAL A 11 10.68 -10.03 -11.12
CA VAL A 11 10.44 -9.56 -9.75
C VAL A 11 10.36 -8.04 -9.75
N GLY A 12 9.14 -7.50 -9.57
CA GLY A 12 8.90 -6.08 -9.36
C GLY A 12 9.09 -5.66 -7.90
N ARG A 13 8.97 -4.35 -7.62
CA ARG A 13 9.08 -3.79 -6.26
C ARG A 13 8.08 -4.40 -5.28
N GLU A 14 6.82 -4.52 -5.68
CA GLU A 14 5.77 -5.17 -4.86
C GLU A 14 6.15 -6.61 -4.48
N THR A 15 6.59 -7.40 -5.46
CA THR A 15 6.99 -8.80 -5.23
C THR A 15 8.23 -8.90 -4.34
N ALA A 16 9.25 -8.07 -4.59
CA ALA A 16 10.46 -8.03 -3.78
C ALA A 16 10.14 -7.67 -2.32
N ASP A 17 9.31 -6.66 -2.11
CA ASP A 17 8.96 -6.18 -0.77
C ASP A 17 8.05 -7.19 -0.05
N SER A 18 7.16 -7.87 -0.78
CA SER A 18 6.36 -8.98 -0.25
C SER A 18 7.24 -10.14 0.23
N ILE A 19 8.26 -10.54 -0.55
CA ILE A 19 9.20 -11.59 -0.14
C ILE A 19 9.94 -11.17 1.13
N LEU A 20 10.43 -9.93 1.18
CA LEU A 20 11.18 -9.42 2.31
C LEU A 20 10.34 -9.36 3.60
N LEU A 21 9.09 -8.88 3.50
CA LEU A 21 8.20 -8.75 4.64
C LEU A 21 7.70 -10.12 5.13
N TYR A 22 7.14 -10.94 4.23
CA TYR A 22 6.44 -12.17 4.61
C TYR A 22 7.34 -13.39 4.80
N ALA A 23 8.47 -13.46 4.10
CA ALA A 23 9.34 -14.64 4.13
C ALA A 23 10.67 -14.42 4.86
N PHE A 24 11.12 -13.17 4.97
CA PHE A 24 12.41 -12.82 5.60
C PHE A 24 12.27 -11.91 6.83
N ASP A 25 11.04 -11.68 7.31
CA ASP A 25 10.76 -10.91 8.52
C ASP A 25 11.46 -9.54 8.53
N ARG A 26 11.44 -8.85 7.39
CA ARG A 26 12.00 -7.49 7.26
C ARG A 26 10.89 -6.47 7.39
N PRO A 27 11.02 -5.44 8.24
CA PRO A 27 10.01 -4.38 8.36
C PRO A 27 10.11 -3.44 7.16
N ILE A 28 9.70 -3.93 5.99
CA ILE A 28 9.56 -3.15 4.75
C ILE A 28 8.09 -3.14 4.37
N PHE A 29 7.54 -1.97 4.07
CA PHE A 29 6.12 -1.89 3.77
C PHE A 29 5.85 -2.31 2.31
N VAL A 30 4.80 -3.10 2.10
CA VAL A 30 4.39 -3.54 0.76
C VAL A 30 3.34 -2.58 0.22
N VAL A 31 3.61 -2.02 -0.96
CA VAL A 31 2.65 -1.18 -1.68
C VAL A 31 2.14 -1.95 -2.88
N ASP A 32 0.82 -2.02 -3.02
CA ASP A 32 0.14 -2.56 -4.18
C ASP A 32 -0.87 -1.55 -4.73
N ALA A 33 -1.59 -1.93 -5.79
CA ALA A 33 -2.61 -1.08 -6.41
C ALA A 33 -3.81 -0.76 -5.47
N TYR A 34 -4.05 -1.58 -4.44
CA TYR A 34 -5.08 -1.28 -3.43
C TYR A 34 -4.61 -0.16 -2.51
N THR A 35 -3.40 -0.30 -1.99
CA THR A 35 -2.70 0.66 -1.13
C THR A 35 -2.60 2.01 -1.83
N ALA A 36 -2.04 2.04 -3.04
CA ALA A 36 -1.91 3.26 -3.83
C ALA A 36 -3.26 3.98 -3.96
N ARG A 37 -4.29 3.29 -4.50
CA ARG A 37 -5.62 3.87 -4.68
C ARG A 37 -6.22 4.43 -3.39
N ILE A 38 -6.09 3.71 -2.27
CA ILE A 38 -6.61 4.17 -0.97
C ILE A 38 -5.87 5.44 -0.53
N VAL A 39 -4.54 5.44 -0.57
CA VAL A 39 -3.71 6.58 -0.14
C VAL A 39 -3.99 7.83 -0.96
N PHE A 40 -4.05 7.72 -2.29
CA PHE A 40 -4.37 8.85 -3.18
C PHE A 40 -5.79 9.37 -2.96
N ARG A 41 -6.79 8.48 -2.86
CA ARG A 41 -8.18 8.89 -2.61
C ARG A 41 -8.33 9.63 -1.29
N HIS A 42 -7.58 9.24 -0.26
CA HIS A 42 -7.62 9.89 1.04
C HIS A 42 -6.67 11.09 1.17
N GLY A 43 -5.99 11.49 0.10
CA GLY A 43 -5.11 12.67 0.09
C GLY A 43 -3.93 12.56 1.07
N LEU A 44 -3.49 11.33 1.36
CA LEU A 44 -2.39 11.09 2.30
C LEU A 44 -1.01 11.40 1.68
N ILE A 45 -0.94 11.48 0.36
CA ILE A 45 0.26 11.86 -0.39
C ILE A 45 -0.13 12.64 -1.65
N GLY A 46 0.80 13.41 -2.21
CA GLY A 46 0.57 14.17 -3.45
C GLY A 46 0.33 13.26 -4.66
N PRO A 47 -0.42 13.73 -5.69
CA PRO A 47 -0.92 12.90 -6.80
C PRO A 47 0.17 12.29 -7.69
N ASP A 48 1.37 12.88 -7.72
CA ASP A 48 2.49 12.41 -8.54
C ASP A 48 3.43 11.45 -7.79
N ALA A 49 3.01 10.95 -6.62
CA ALA A 49 3.86 10.10 -5.79
C ALA A 49 4.15 8.75 -6.46
N ASP A 50 5.42 8.35 -6.45
CA ASP A 50 5.83 7.04 -6.93
C ASP A 50 5.71 5.95 -5.85
N TYR A 51 6.06 4.73 -6.25
CA TYR A 51 6.04 3.57 -5.36
C TYR A 51 6.91 3.76 -4.11
N GLU A 52 8.11 4.33 -4.25
CA GLU A 52 9.04 4.45 -3.13
C GLU A 52 8.53 5.50 -2.15
N GLN A 53 7.96 6.60 -2.64
CA GLN A 53 7.32 7.62 -1.81
C GLN A 53 6.11 7.07 -1.05
N LEU A 54 5.30 6.21 -1.68
CA LEU A 54 4.22 5.50 -1.00
C LEU A 54 4.74 4.56 0.09
N ARG A 55 5.81 3.82 -0.17
CA ARG A 55 6.42 2.91 0.80
C ARG A 55 6.99 3.68 2.00
N GLU A 56 7.73 4.75 1.72
CA GLU A 56 8.31 5.65 2.73
C GLU A 56 7.25 6.31 3.60
N LEU A 57 6.09 6.69 3.03
CA LEU A 57 4.98 7.24 3.82
C LEU A 57 4.61 6.32 5.00
N PHE A 58 4.47 5.02 4.76
CA PHE A 58 4.13 4.07 5.82
C PHE A 58 5.31 3.82 6.76
N GLU A 59 6.52 3.60 6.22
CA GLU A 59 7.72 3.32 7.01
C GLU A 59 8.13 4.47 7.94
N LEU A 60 7.83 5.72 7.57
CA LEU A 60 8.07 6.91 8.39
C LEU A 60 6.92 7.22 9.36
N SER A 61 5.70 6.80 9.05
CA SER A 61 4.50 7.12 9.85
C SER A 61 4.15 6.03 10.88
N LEU A 62 4.68 4.82 10.72
CA LEU A 62 4.39 3.67 11.56
C LEU A 62 5.67 3.17 12.27
N PRO A 63 5.54 2.57 13.47
CA PRO A 63 6.63 1.80 14.06
C PRO A 63 7.16 0.73 13.08
N GLN A 64 8.48 0.56 13.06
CA GLN A 64 9.17 -0.46 12.26
C GLN A 64 8.95 -1.86 12.87
N ASP A 65 7.74 -2.36 12.74
CA ASP A 65 7.27 -3.63 13.29
C ASP A 65 6.69 -4.53 12.19
N ILE A 66 7.17 -5.77 12.14
CA ILE A 66 6.85 -6.73 11.09
C ILE A 66 5.38 -7.15 11.14
N GLN A 67 4.84 -7.40 12.34
CA GLN A 67 3.45 -7.84 12.50
C GLN A 67 2.49 -6.71 12.13
N LEU A 68 2.81 -5.49 12.54
CA LEU A 68 2.07 -4.30 12.16
C LEU A 68 2.03 -4.11 10.64
N PHE A 69 3.17 -4.22 9.95
CA PHE A 69 3.21 -4.04 8.49
C PHE A 69 2.41 -5.13 7.76
N ASN A 70 2.54 -6.37 8.21
CA ASN A 70 1.75 -7.50 7.70
C ASN A 70 0.24 -7.25 7.83
N GLU A 71 -0.21 -6.91 9.04
CA GLU A 71 -1.63 -6.69 9.31
C GLU A 71 -2.15 -5.46 8.56
N TYR A 72 -1.42 -4.35 8.57
CA TYR A 72 -1.84 -3.12 7.93
C TYR A 72 -2.00 -3.30 6.42
N HIS A 73 -1.02 -3.94 5.75
CA HIS A 73 -1.12 -4.24 4.33
C HIS A 73 -2.31 -5.18 4.05
N ALA A 74 -2.52 -6.23 4.85
CA ALA A 74 -3.67 -7.13 4.70
C ALA A 74 -5.03 -6.40 4.85
N LEU A 75 -5.13 -5.47 5.80
CA LEU A 75 -6.32 -4.64 6.00
C LEU A 75 -6.58 -3.70 4.82
N LEU A 76 -5.54 -3.07 4.28
CA LEU A 76 -5.66 -2.24 3.06
C LEU A 76 -6.11 -3.07 1.86
N VAL A 77 -5.55 -4.26 1.66
CA VAL A 77 -5.98 -5.20 0.62
C VAL A 77 -7.47 -5.53 0.78
N ARG A 78 -7.91 -5.84 2.00
CA ARG A 78 -9.30 -6.14 2.30
C ARG A 78 -10.21 -4.96 1.99
N VAL A 79 -9.85 -3.76 2.44
CA VAL A 79 -10.61 -2.53 2.16
C VAL A 79 -10.69 -2.26 0.66
N GLY A 80 -9.57 -2.38 -0.05
CA GLY A 80 -9.48 -2.15 -1.49
C GLY A 80 -10.27 -3.17 -2.31
N LYS A 81 -10.31 -4.43 -1.87
CA LYS A 81 -11.06 -5.51 -2.52
C LYS A 81 -12.55 -5.47 -2.22
N GLU A 82 -12.97 -5.13 -1.00
CA GLU A 82 -14.38 -5.21 -0.60
C GLU A 82 -15.13 -3.89 -0.84
N PHE A 83 -14.50 -2.75 -0.56
CA PHE A 83 -15.18 -1.44 -0.49
C PHE A 83 -14.58 -0.39 -1.43
N CYS A 84 -13.30 -0.08 -1.30
CA CYS A 84 -12.59 0.94 -2.07
C CYS A 84 -12.15 0.40 -3.44
N ARG A 85 -13.11 -0.17 -4.19
CA ARG A 85 -12.95 -0.65 -5.57
C ARG A 85 -12.86 0.54 -6.55
N PRO A 86 -12.49 0.31 -7.83
CA PRO A 86 -12.59 1.35 -8.86
C PRO A 86 -13.96 2.04 -8.84
N LYS A 87 -15.04 1.25 -8.87
CA LYS A 87 -16.39 1.70 -8.48
C LYS A 87 -16.58 1.52 -6.96
N ALA A 88 -16.26 2.57 -6.21
CA ALA A 88 -16.22 2.54 -4.75
C ALA A 88 -17.61 2.32 -4.12
N ARG A 89 -17.62 1.68 -2.93
CA ARG A 89 -18.79 1.53 -2.05
C ARG A 89 -18.56 2.30 -0.75
N CYS A 90 -18.49 3.63 -0.83
CA CYS A 90 -18.09 4.45 0.31
C CYS A 90 -19.06 4.38 1.50
N ALA A 91 -20.35 4.18 1.25
CA ALA A 91 -21.37 4.11 2.31
C ALA A 91 -21.10 2.99 3.33
N ASP A 92 -20.58 1.85 2.86
CA ASP A 92 -20.27 0.68 3.68
C ASP A 92 -18.76 0.56 4.00
N CYS A 93 -17.94 1.47 3.47
CA CYS A 93 -16.50 1.43 3.63
C CYS A 93 -16.12 1.85 5.07
N PRO A 94 -15.24 1.12 5.77
CA PRO A 94 -14.77 1.55 7.09
C PRO A 94 -14.04 2.90 7.05
N LEU A 95 -13.46 3.27 5.90
CA LEU A 95 -12.81 4.57 5.69
C LEU A 95 -13.78 5.65 5.16
N GLY A 96 -15.04 5.32 4.90
CA GLY A 96 -15.98 6.21 4.20
C GLY A 96 -16.34 7.49 4.97
N LYS A 97 -16.12 7.52 6.28
CA LYS A 97 -16.32 8.72 7.12
C LYS A 97 -15.13 9.68 7.08
N LEU A 98 -13.98 9.24 6.58
CA LEU A 98 -12.78 10.06 6.46
C LEU A 98 -12.83 10.87 5.16
N PRO A 99 -12.15 12.04 5.09
CA PRO A 99 -12.05 12.81 3.85
C PRO A 99 -11.50 11.96 2.70
N HIS A 100 -12.14 12.04 1.54
CA HIS A 100 -11.68 11.35 0.33
C HIS A 100 -12.26 11.97 -0.95
N THR A 101 -11.54 11.78 -2.05
CA THR A 101 -11.91 12.15 -3.43
C THR A 101 -11.85 10.89 -4.28
N LEU A 102 -12.86 10.65 -5.14
CA LEU A 102 -12.88 9.45 -5.99
C LEU A 102 -12.24 9.68 -7.37
N ASP A 103 -12.28 10.93 -7.83
CA ASP A 103 -11.76 11.38 -9.12
C ASP A 103 -10.28 11.79 -8.99
N VAL A 104 -9.44 10.80 -8.69
CA VAL A 104 -7.98 10.96 -8.61
C VAL A 104 -7.30 9.83 -9.40
N GLU A 105 -6.29 10.21 -10.16
CA GLU A 105 -5.38 9.25 -10.80
C GLU A 105 -4.43 8.66 -9.75
N TYR A 106 -4.03 7.41 -9.97
CA TYR A 106 -3.11 6.67 -9.12
C TYR A 106 -2.31 5.69 -10.00
N LEU A 107 -1.16 5.26 -9.49
CA LEU A 107 -0.24 4.29 -10.12
C LEU A 107 -0.93 3.05 -10.70
#